data_AF-A0A819E4Y6-F1
#
_entry.id   AF-A0A819E4Y6-F1
#
_cell.length_a   1.000
_cell.length_b   1.000
_cell.length_c   1.000
_cell.angle_alpha   90.00
_cell.angle_beta   90.00
_cell.angle_gamma   90.00
#
_symmetry.space_group_name_H-M   'P 1'
#
loop_
_entity.id
_entity.type
_entity.pdbx_description
1 polymer ?
#
loop_
_entity_poly.entity_id
_entity_poly.type
_entity_poly.pdbx_seq_one_letter_code
_entity_poly.pdbx_strand_id
1 'polypeptide(L)'
;MSFITNRSILFVNCVSIEIILKSCLASSEWLNACVAIERMFSVIKGMTFDKNKSKTIAKRMIFVVIIFTILTHIHDPLNRQLIDDLDGDQKRIWCFAKYSSEVTKYNTTITLFHFLVPFSTNFISALVLIIVTAYSRFKAESKQSLKQHLRIKFKQHKHIIIAPCILLLLGLSRLIISFTSGCMRSPRQPWLYLIGYFVSFIPSILTFFVFVLPSKTYKDEFDKKIQRWVRSFLRRS
;
A
#
# COMPACT_ATOMS: atom_id res chain seq x y z
N MET A 1 -22.01 -26.99 11.85
CA MET A 1 -20.72 -26.34 11.55
C MET A 1 -19.85 -26.42 12.79
N SER A 2 -18.78 -27.20 12.75
CA SER A 2 -17.82 -27.26 13.86
C SER A 2 -17.07 -25.92 13.91
N PHE A 3 -17.51 -25.03 14.80
CA PHE A 3 -16.70 -23.89 15.19
C PHE A 3 -15.34 -24.41 15.66
N ILE A 4 -14.26 -23.75 15.24
CA ILE A 4 -12.89 -24.05 15.70
C ILE A 4 -12.90 -23.94 17.23
N THR A 5 -12.95 -25.09 17.91
CA THR A 5 -13.10 -25.17 19.37
C THR A 5 -11.80 -24.85 20.11
N ASN A 6 -10.67 -24.87 19.40
CA ASN A 6 -9.37 -24.66 19.99
C ASN A 6 -9.06 -23.16 20.10
N ARG A 7 -9.24 -22.62 21.31
CA ARG A 7 -8.98 -21.22 21.67
C ARG A 7 -7.58 -20.75 21.27
N SER A 8 -6.58 -21.63 21.35
CA SER A 8 -5.20 -21.31 20.94
C SER A 8 -5.08 -21.10 19.44
N ILE A 9 -5.75 -21.93 18.63
CA ILE A 9 -5.80 -21.74 17.17
C ILE A 9 -6.48 -20.42 16.84
N LEU A 10 -7.60 -20.10 17.51
CA LEU A 10 -8.31 -18.84 17.28
C LEU A 10 -7.46 -17.62 17.66
N PHE A 11 -6.70 -17.69 18.76
CA PHE A 11 -5.80 -16.62 19.19
C PHE A 11 -4.66 -16.41 18.17
N VAL A 12 -4.00 -17.50 17.76
CA VAL A 12 -2.92 -17.44 16.76
C VAL A 12 -3.45 -16.86 15.45
N ASN A 13 -4.63 -17.28 14.99
CA ASN A 13 -5.25 -16.73 13.79
C ASN A 13 -5.53 -15.24 13.93
N CYS A 14 -6.11 -14.80 15.05
CA CYS A 14 -6.35 -13.38 15.24
C CYS A 14 -5.07 -12.56 15.15
N VAL A 15 -4.05 -12.96 15.92
CA VAL A 15 -2.78 -12.22 15.99
C VAL A 15 -2.09 -12.21 14.64
N SER A 16 -2.03 -13.37 13.97
CA SER A 16 -1.30 -13.55 12.71
C SER A 16 -1.96 -12.78 11.58
N ILE A 17 -3.29 -12.85 11.43
CA ILE A 17 -4.00 -12.18 10.34
C ILE A 17 -3.78 -10.67 10.42
N GLU A 18 -3.91 -10.09 11.62
CA GLU A 18 -3.78 -8.64 11.75
C GLU A 18 -2.37 -8.15 11.45
N ILE A 19 -1.34 -8.77 12.03
CA ILE A 19 0.04 -8.32 11.83
C ILE A 19 0.48 -8.50 10.38
N ILE A 20 0.09 -9.62 9.73
CA ILE A 20 0.35 -9.85 8.31
C ILE A 20 -0.32 -8.76 7.50
N LEU A 21 -1.59 -8.47 7.76
CA LEU A 21 -2.35 -7.50 7.01
C LEU A 21 -1.78 -6.09 7.14
N LYS A 22 -1.53 -5.62 8.37
CA LYS A 22 -0.94 -4.29 8.63
C LYS A 22 0.44 -4.15 7.99
N SER A 23 1.32 -5.12 8.20
CA SER A 23 2.69 -5.09 7.69
C SER A 23 2.74 -5.17 6.17
N CYS A 24 1.94 -6.03 5.54
CA CYS A 24 1.87 -6.15 4.08
C CYS A 24 1.37 -4.84 3.44
N LEU A 25 0.37 -4.20 4.04
CA LEU A 25 -0.18 -2.97 3.51
C LEU A 25 0.78 -1.79 3.68
N ALA A 26 1.37 -1.64 4.86
CA ALA A 26 2.41 -0.64 5.08
C ALA A 26 3.60 -0.87 4.14
N SER A 27 4.06 -2.13 3.99
CA SER A 27 5.11 -2.48 3.04
C SER A 27 4.76 -2.08 1.63
N SER A 28 3.53 -2.33 1.18
CA SER A 28 3.06 -1.93 -0.16
C SER A 28 3.15 -0.42 -0.37
N GLU A 29 2.70 0.38 0.61
CA GLU A 29 2.75 1.84 0.57
C GLU A 29 4.20 2.36 0.49
N TRP A 30 5.08 1.82 1.34
CA TRP A 30 6.50 2.16 1.36
C TRP A 30 7.25 1.74 0.09
N LEU A 31 6.97 0.55 -0.45
CA LEU A 31 7.54 0.09 -1.72
C LEU A 31 7.08 0.96 -2.89
N ASN A 32 5.81 1.38 -2.89
CA ASN A 32 5.30 2.29 -3.90
C ASN A 32 6.02 3.65 -3.84
N ALA A 33 6.26 4.18 -2.63
CA ALA A 33 7.08 5.38 -2.43
C ALA A 33 8.51 5.20 -2.94
N CYS A 34 9.14 4.05 -2.69
CA CYS A 34 10.47 3.72 -3.23
C CYS A 34 10.49 3.72 -4.77
N VAL A 35 9.46 3.13 -5.40
CA VAL A 35 9.32 3.12 -6.87
C VAL A 35 9.14 4.53 -7.41
N ALA A 36 8.37 5.40 -6.73
CA ALA A 36 8.22 6.79 -7.14
C ALA A 36 9.55 7.57 -7.07
N ILE A 37 10.34 7.36 -6.01
CA ILE A 37 11.68 7.92 -5.87
C ILE A 37 12.62 7.42 -6.99
N GLU A 38 12.63 6.12 -7.26
CA GLU A 38 13.47 5.55 -8.32
C GLU A 38 13.13 6.14 -9.69
N ARG A 39 11.83 6.26 -10.02
CA ARG A 39 11.36 6.88 -11.25
C ARG A 39 11.80 8.34 -11.35
N MET A 40 11.70 9.09 -10.26
CA MET A 40 12.17 10.46 -10.18
C MET A 40 13.68 10.55 -10.47
N PHE A 41 14.50 9.73 -9.81
CA PHE A 41 15.95 9.71 -10.03
C PHE A 41 16.36 9.26 -11.44
N SER A 42 15.64 8.30 -12.01
CA SER A 42 15.87 7.84 -13.39
C SER A 42 15.72 8.98 -14.39
N VAL A 43 14.71 9.84 -14.21
CA VAL A 43 14.51 11.02 -15.07
C VAL A 43 15.52 12.14 -14.77
N ILE A 44 15.85 12.40 -13.50
CA ILE A 44 16.83 13.43 -13.13
C ILE A 44 18.23 13.09 -13.67
N LYS A 45 18.66 11.83 -13.53
CA LYS A 45 20.00 11.39 -13.96
C LYS A 45 20.08 11.10 -15.45
N GLY A 46 18.96 10.81 -16.11
CA GLY A 46 18.92 10.52 -17.55
C GLY A 46 19.92 9.44 -17.94
N MET A 47 20.88 9.79 -18.80
CA MET A 47 21.90 8.86 -19.32
C MET A 47 22.90 8.38 -18.26
N THR A 48 23.05 9.10 -17.14
CA THR A 48 23.94 8.70 -16.03
C THR A 48 23.28 7.74 -15.04
N PHE A 49 22.04 7.32 -15.30
CA PHE A 49 21.32 6.40 -14.42
C PHE A 49 21.82 4.95 -14.59
N ASP A 50 22.47 4.45 -13.54
CA ASP A 50 22.91 3.06 -13.47
C ASP A 50 21.78 2.12 -13.03
N LYS A 51 21.25 1.36 -14.01
CA LYS A 51 20.19 0.37 -13.80
C LYS A 51 20.63 -0.81 -12.94
N ASN A 52 21.89 -1.22 -13.01
CA ASN A 52 22.38 -2.37 -12.25
C ASN A 52 22.52 -2.01 -10.77
N LYS A 53 23.08 -0.84 -10.50
CA LYS A 53 23.11 -0.28 -9.13
C LYS A 53 21.70 -0.08 -8.57
N SER A 54 20.76 0.43 -9.38
CA SER A 54 19.36 0.59 -8.95
C SER A 54 18.71 -0.74 -8.56
N LYS A 55 18.87 -1.79 -9.38
CA LYS A 55 18.35 -3.14 -9.06
C LYS A 55 18.89 -3.69 -7.75
N THR A 56 20.19 -3.52 -7.48
CA THR A 56 20.81 -3.98 -6.23
C THR A 56 20.26 -3.24 -5.03
N ILE A 57 20.11 -1.91 -5.14
CA ILE A 57 19.49 -1.08 -4.09
C ILE A 57 18.04 -1.49 -3.88
N ALA A 58 17.25 -1.69 -4.95
CA ALA A 58 15.85 -2.08 -4.85
C ALA A 58 15.68 -3.41 -4.10
N LYS A 59 16.49 -4.43 -4.40
CA LYS A 59 16.47 -5.71 -3.67
C LYS A 59 16.73 -5.52 -2.17
N ARG A 60 17.71 -4.68 -1.81
CA ARG A 60 18.02 -4.38 -0.40
C ARG A 60 16.88 -3.60 0.26
N MET A 61 16.32 -2.61 -0.43
CA MET A 61 15.21 -1.80 0.08
C MET A 61 13.96 -2.62 0.34
N ILE A 62 13.64 -3.62 -0.49
CA ILE A 62 12.50 -4.52 -0.25
C ILE A 62 12.64 -5.21 1.11
N PHE A 63 13.80 -5.80 1.38
CA PHE A 63 14.06 -6.49 2.64
C PHE A 63 13.99 -5.52 3.84
N VAL A 64 14.61 -4.34 3.70
CA VAL A 64 14.60 -3.30 4.76
C VAL A 64 13.18 -2.82 5.05
N VAL A 65 12.37 -2.55 4.02
CA VAL A 65 10.98 -2.09 4.19
C VAL A 65 10.13 -3.14 4.89
N ILE A 66 10.25 -4.42 4.50
CA ILE A 66 9.49 -5.49 5.14
C ILE A 66 9.82 -5.58 6.63
N ILE A 67 11.10 -5.64 6.98
CA ILE A 67 11.54 -5.68 8.39
C ILE A 67 11.06 -4.44 9.14
N PHE A 68 11.26 -3.26 8.56
CA PHE A 68 10.84 -2.00 9.15
C PHE A 68 9.35 -2.01 9.51
N THR A 69 8.49 -2.41 8.57
CA THR A 69 7.03 -2.42 8.79
C THR A 69 6.57 -3.46 9.80
N ILE A 70 7.24 -4.62 9.87
CA ILE A 70 6.92 -5.64 10.89
C ILE A 70 7.30 -5.12 12.29
N LEU A 71 8.51 -4.56 12.43
CA LEU A 71 9.00 -4.06 13.72
C LEU A 71 8.14 -2.92 14.25
N THR A 72 7.71 -1.99 13.40
CA THR A 72 6.86 -0.87 13.85
C THR A 72 5.47 -1.32 14.30
N HIS A 73 4.94 -2.42 13.74
CA HIS A 73 3.64 -2.99 14.11
C HIS A 73 3.69 -4.05 15.21
N ILE A 74 4.86 -4.38 15.77
CA ILE A 74 5.01 -5.43 16.80
C ILE A 74 4.25 -5.15 18.10
N HIS A 75 3.90 -3.90 18.39
CA HIS A 75 3.11 -3.53 19.56
C HIS A 75 1.66 -4.06 19.48
N ASP A 76 1.10 -4.22 18.28
CA ASP A 76 -0.28 -4.70 18.07
C ASP A 76 -0.50 -6.16 18.54
N PRO A 77 0.30 -7.16 18.11
CA PRO A 77 0.13 -8.54 18.56
C PRO A 77 0.31 -8.73 20.06
N LEU A 78 1.19 -7.93 20.70
CA LEU A 78 1.48 -8.02 22.14
C LEU A 78 0.32 -7.55 23.01
N ASN A 79 -0.56 -6.71 22.49
CA ASN A 79 -1.69 -6.13 23.23
C ASN A 79 -3.05 -6.71 22.78
N ARG A 80 -3.05 -7.75 21.95
CA ARG A 80 -4.27 -8.45 21.52
C ARG A 80 -4.68 -9.54 22.48
N GLN A 81 -5.98 -9.65 22.71
CA GLN A 81 -6.60 -10.65 23.56
C GLN A 81 -7.93 -11.13 22.96
N LEU A 82 -8.33 -12.36 23.31
CA LEU A 82 -9.67 -12.89 23.01
C LEU A 82 -10.60 -12.55 24.17
N ILE A 83 -11.72 -11.89 23.86
CA ILE A 83 -12.77 -11.56 24.82
C ILE A 83 -14.00 -12.41 24.50
N ASP A 84 -14.49 -13.12 25.52
CA ASP A 84 -15.72 -13.90 25.42
C ASP A 84 -16.90 -12.97 25.75
N ASP A 85 -17.79 -12.79 24.80
CA ASP A 85 -19.05 -12.05 24.95
C ASP A 85 -20.14 -13.06 25.31
N LEU A 86 -20.55 -13.01 26.59
CA LEU A 86 -21.49 -13.94 27.22
C LEU A 86 -22.91 -13.34 27.35
N ASP A 87 -23.10 -12.08 26.96
CA ASP A 87 -24.32 -11.30 27.21
C ASP A 87 -25.39 -11.42 26.10
N GLY A 88 -25.32 -12.44 25.26
CA GLY A 88 -26.35 -12.73 24.25
C GLY A 88 -26.61 -14.23 24.07
N ASP A 89 -27.73 -14.59 23.43
CA ASP A 89 -28.15 -15.96 23.13
C ASP A 89 -27.10 -16.79 22.33
N GLN A 90 -26.02 -16.15 21.87
CA GLN A 90 -24.90 -16.75 21.17
C GLN A 90 -23.58 -16.39 21.86
N LYS A 91 -22.83 -17.40 22.33
CA LYS A 91 -21.45 -17.24 22.79
C LYS A 91 -20.56 -16.76 21.63
N ARG A 92 -20.09 -15.52 21.68
CA ARG A 92 -19.21 -14.93 20.65
C ARG A 92 -17.82 -14.67 21.22
N ILE A 93 -16.78 -15.04 20.48
CA ILE A 93 -15.39 -14.73 20.85
C ILE A 93 -14.91 -13.60 19.95
N TRP A 94 -14.60 -12.46 20.54
CA TRP A 94 -14.06 -11.31 19.85
C TRP A 94 -12.54 -11.30 19.99
N CYS A 95 -11.86 -10.88 18.93
CA CYS A 95 -10.46 -10.52 19.06
C CYS A 95 -10.31 -9.00 19.10
N PHE A 96 -9.78 -8.51 20.21
CA PHE A 96 -9.71 -7.09 20.50
C PHE A 96 -8.32 -6.70 21.01
N ALA A 97 -7.83 -5.55 20.57
CA ALA A 97 -6.57 -4.99 21.04
C ALA A 97 -6.84 -4.03 22.21
N LYS A 98 -6.29 -4.35 23.38
CA LYS A 98 -6.43 -3.52 24.58
C LYS A 98 -5.14 -2.75 24.81
N TYR A 99 -5.12 -1.50 24.35
CA TYR A 99 -3.97 -0.63 24.51
C TYR A 99 -4.00 0.16 25.82
N SER A 100 -2.84 0.34 26.44
CA SER A 100 -2.65 1.40 27.42
C SER A 100 -2.71 2.78 26.74
N SER A 101 -2.82 3.86 27.52
CA SER A 101 -2.86 5.22 26.96
C SER A 101 -1.62 5.51 26.10
N GLU A 102 -0.43 5.12 26.58
CA GLU A 102 0.83 5.34 25.86
C GLU A 102 0.93 4.50 24.59
N VAL A 103 0.49 3.23 24.64
CA VAL A 103 0.46 2.36 23.45
C VAL A 103 -0.57 2.86 22.43
N THR A 104 -1.67 3.46 22.88
CA THR A 104 -2.66 4.08 21.98
C THR A 104 -2.06 5.26 21.23
N LYS A 105 -1.34 6.15 21.92
CA LYS A 105 -0.62 7.26 21.28
C LYS A 105 0.39 6.74 20.27
N TYR A 106 1.20 5.74 20.65
CA TYR A 106 2.15 5.12 19.74
C TYR A 106 1.47 4.52 18.50
N ASN A 107 0.40 3.73 18.67
CA ASN A 107 -0.38 3.13 17.58
C ASN A 107 -0.96 4.19 16.64
N THR A 108 -1.45 5.31 17.18
CA THR A 108 -1.93 6.43 16.38
C THR A 108 -0.80 7.09 15.61
N THR A 109 0.31 7.41 16.27
CA THR A 109 1.47 8.04 15.63
C THR A 109 2.04 7.17 14.52
N ILE A 110 2.20 5.86 14.76
CA ILE A 110 2.78 4.96 13.78
C ILE A 110 1.85 4.73 12.59
N THR A 111 0.53 4.64 12.83
CA THR A 111 -0.48 4.60 11.76
C THR A 111 -0.42 5.85 10.89
N LEU A 112 -0.36 7.04 11.49
CA LEU A 112 -0.22 8.29 10.76
C LEU A 112 1.11 8.36 9.99
N PHE A 113 2.20 7.91 10.60
CA PHE A 113 3.51 7.89 9.97
C PHE A 113 3.54 6.99 8.72
N HIS A 114 3.04 5.75 8.83
CA HIS A 114 2.99 4.82 7.70
C HIS A 114 2.06 5.29 6.58
N PHE A 115 1.08 6.14 6.88
CA PHE A 115 0.24 6.75 5.86
C PHE A 115 0.87 8.01 5.24
N LEU A 116 1.21 9.01 6.07
CA LEU A 116 1.60 10.35 5.61
C LEU A 116 2.94 10.33 4.90
N VAL A 117 3.93 9.59 5.40
CA VAL A 117 5.29 9.65 4.84
C VAL A 117 5.36 9.03 3.44
N PRO A 118 4.84 7.80 3.19
CA PRO A 118 4.78 7.26 1.84
C PRO A 118 3.90 8.12 0.92
N PHE A 119 2.81 8.67 1.43
CA PHE A 119 1.94 9.55 0.64
C PHE A 119 2.67 10.82 0.16
N SER A 120 3.25 11.59 1.10
CA SER A 120 3.98 12.80 0.79
C SER A 120 5.14 12.52 -0.18
N THR A 121 5.84 11.40 0.01
CA THR A 121 6.92 10.96 -0.87
C THR A 121 6.43 10.71 -2.30
N ASN A 122 5.32 9.97 -2.46
CA ASN A 122 4.72 9.72 -3.78
C ASN A 122 4.27 11.03 -4.45
N PHE A 123 3.61 11.90 -3.71
CA PHE A 123 3.11 13.18 -4.23
C PHE A 123 4.26 14.10 -4.68
N ILE A 124 5.25 14.31 -3.82
CA ILE A 124 6.42 15.14 -4.12
C ILE A 124 7.21 14.55 -5.31
N SER A 125 7.43 13.23 -5.33
CA SER A 125 8.13 12.57 -6.44
C SER A 125 7.40 12.76 -7.78
N ALA A 126 6.07 12.69 -7.78
CA ALA A 126 5.28 12.95 -8.98
C ALA A 126 5.37 14.40 -9.46
N LEU A 127 5.32 15.38 -8.54
CA LEU A 127 5.49 16.80 -8.87
C LEU A 127 6.87 17.08 -9.48
N VAL A 128 7.93 16.59 -8.83
CA VAL A 128 9.31 16.76 -9.33
C VAL A 128 9.47 16.12 -10.71
N LEU A 129 8.94 14.91 -10.90
CA LEU A 129 8.98 14.20 -12.18
C LEU A 129 8.36 15.04 -13.31
N ILE A 130 7.20 15.66 -13.07
CA ILE A 130 6.51 16.52 -14.04
C ILE A 130 7.35 17.75 -14.38
N ILE A 131 7.87 18.44 -13.35
CA ILE A 131 8.67 19.66 -13.51
C ILE A 131 9.93 19.37 -14.33
N VAL A 132 10.70 18.35 -13.93
CA VAL A 132 11.95 17.97 -14.60
C VAL A 132 11.68 17.54 -16.04
N THR A 133 10.66 16.71 -16.28
CA THR A 133 10.32 16.26 -17.64
C THR A 133 9.92 17.41 -18.55
N ALA A 134 9.17 18.39 -18.03
CA ALA A 134 8.76 19.55 -18.80
C ALA A 134 9.94 20.50 -19.08
N TYR A 135 10.81 20.73 -18.11
CA TYR A 135 12.01 21.56 -18.27
C TYR A 135 12.99 20.96 -19.28
N SER A 136 13.26 19.66 -19.19
CA SER A 136 14.15 18.97 -20.13
C SER A 136 13.68 19.04 -21.58
N ARG A 137 12.36 19.03 -21.83
CA ARG A 137 11.79 19.20 -23.18
C ARG A 137 11.84 20.64 -23.67
N PHE A 138 11.57 21.61 -22.80
CA PHE A 138 11.72 23.03 -23.14
C PHE A 138 13.16 23.35 -23.59
N LYS A 139 14.17 22.78 -22.92
CA LYS A 139 15.57 22.94 -23.32
C LYS A 139 15.90 22.30 -24.68
N ALA A 140 15.18 21.24 -25.07
CA ALA A 140 15.38 20.54 -26.34
C ALA A 140 14.59 21.14 -27.52
N GLU A 141 13.47 21.83 -27.28
CA GLU A 141 12.62 22.45 -28.29
C GLU A 141 12.49 23.97 -28.05
N SER A 142 13.40 24.75 -28.65
CA SER A 142 13.56 26.20 -28.42
C SER A 142 12.44 27.12 -28.94
N LYS A 143 11.26 26.60 -29.29
CA LYS A 143 10.19 27.36 -29.99
C LYS A 143 8.91 27.62 -29.20
N GLN A 144 8.71 27.05 -28.01
CA GLN A 144 7.49 27.24 -27.21
C GLN A 144 7.77 27.52 -25.73
N SER A 145 6.86 28.21 -25.04
CA SER A 145 7.05 28.57 -23.63
C SER A 145 6.92 27.36 -22.69
N LEU A 146 7.71 27.33 -21.61
CA LEU A 146 7.69 26.30 -20.56
C LEU A 146 6.26 25.99 -20.05
N LYS A 147 5.39 27.01 -19.98
CA LYS A 147 4.00 26.89 -19.53
C LYS A 147 3.12 26.08 -20.49
N GLN A 148 3.39 26.14 -21.80
CA GLN A 148 2.65 25.35 -22.82
C GLN A 148 3.07 23.87 -22.79
N HIS A 149 4.36 23.56 -22.73
CA HIS A 149 4.84 22.17 -22.61
C HIS A 149 4.35 21.50 -21.32
N LEU A 150 4.37 22.22 -20.19
CA LEU A 150 3.79 21.76 -18.92
C LEU A 150 2.30 21.41 -19.09
N ARG A 151 1.51 22.29 -19.71
CA ARG A 151 0.06 22.10 -19.90
C ARG A 151 -0.26 20.91 -20.81
N ILE A 152 0.50 20.73 -21.89
CA ILE A 152 0.35 19.60 -22.81
C ILE A 152 0.70 18.29 -22.11
N LYS A 153 1.84 18.21 -21.40
CA LYS A 153 2.24 17.00 -20.68
C LYS A 153 1.30 16.66 -19.52
N PHE A 154 0.82 17.66 -18.79
CA PHE A 154 -0.20 17.47 -17.75
C PHE A 154 -1.49 16.88 -18.34
N LYS A 155 -1.89 17.32 -19.54
CA LYS A 155 -3.05 16.78 -20.27
C LYS A 155 -2.80 15.37 -20.82
N GLN A 156 -1.60 15.09 -21.34
CA GLN A 156 -1.21 13.80 -21.93
C GLN A 156 -0.87 12.73 -20.88
N HIS A 157 -0.46 13.12 -19.67
CA HIS A 157 -0.07 12.22 -18.57
C HIS A 157 -0.97 12.41 -17.35
N LYS A 158 -2.21 12.90 -17.56
CA LYS A 158 -3.28 12.98 -16.55
C LYS A 158 -3.39 11.67 -15.75
N HIS A 159 -3.22 10.52 -16.39
CA HIS A 159 -3.23 9.20 -15.75
C HIS A 159 -2.08 8.95 -14.75
N ILE A 160 -0.91 9.57 -14.94
CA ILE A 160 0.25 9.43 -14.04
C ILE A 160 0.01 10.13 -12.68
N ILE A 161 -0.83 11.18 -12.66
CA ILE A 161 -1.22 11.90 -11.45
C ILE A 161 -2.50 11.32 -10.85
N ILE A 162 -3.42 10.86 -11.73
CA ILE A 162 -4.65 10.18 -11.30
C ILE A 162 -4.34 8.93 -10.49
N ALA A 163 -3.36 8.12 -10.86
CA ALA A 163 -3.10 6.88 -10.13
C ALA A 163 -2.65 7.12 -8.67
N PRO A 164 -1.69 8.02 -8.37
CA PRO A 164 -1.39 8.45 -6.99
C PRO A 164 -2.58 9.10 -6.26
N CYS A 165 -3.40 9.91 -6.95
CA CYS A 165 -4.58 10.55 -6.34
C CYS A 165 -5.73 9.56 -6.06
N ILE A 166 -5.91 8.55 -6.91
CA ILE A 166 -6.83 7.44 -6.68
C ILE A 166 -6.35 6.64 -5.46
N LEU A 167 -5.06 6.29 -5.40
CA LEU A 167 -4.50 5.60 -4.23
C LEU A 167 -4.65 6.43 -2.95
N LEU A 168 -4.54 7.76 -3.01
CA LEU A 168 -4.83 8.67 -1.90
C LEU A 168 -6.31 8.58 -1.45
N LEU A 169 -7.25 8.74 -2.39
CA LEU A 169 -8.70 8.67 -2.08
C LEU A 169 -9.08 7.34 -1.46
N LEU A 170 -8.53 6.24 -1.97
CA LEU A 170 -8.79 4.91 -1.43
C LEU A 170 -8.06 4.67 -0.10
N GLY A 171 -6.85 5.21 0.12
CA GLY A 171 -6.13 5.13 1.40
C GLY A 171 -6.75 5.99 2.51
N LEU A 172 -7.38 7.12 2.17
CA LEU A 172 -8.11 7.98 3.11
C LEU A 172 -9.27 7.24 3.79
N SER A 173 -9.98 6.37 3.05
CA SER A 173 -11.03 5.53 3.64
C SER A 173 -10.50 4.69 4.80
N ARG A 174 -9.25 4.20 4.70
CA ARG A 174 -8.58 3.37 5.68
C ARG A 174 -8.23 4.11 6.97
N LEU A 175 -7.75 5.36 6.85
CA LEU A 175 -7.54 6.21 8.02
C LEU A 175 -8.83 6.46 8.77
N ILE A 176 -9.91 6.80 8.05
CA ILE A 176 -11.22 7.06 8.66
C ILE A 176 -11.67 5.87 9.51
N ILE A 177 -11.51 4.63 9.01
CA ILE A 177 -11.88 3.39 9.72
C ILE A 177 -10.98 3.11 10.92
N SER A 178 -9.66 3.28 10.75
CA SER A 178 -8.71 3.05 11.84
C SER A 178 -8.89 4.01 13.01
N PHE A 179 -9.44 5.21 12.77
CA PHE A 179 -9.77 6.18 13.82
C PHE A 179 -11.21 6.04 14.35
N THR A 180 -12.16 5.56 13.54
CA THR A 180 -13.54 5.33 14.01
C THR A 180 -13.67 4.09 14.91
N SER A 181 -12.86 3.05 14.72
CA SER A 181 -12.87 1.86 15.60
C SER A 181 -12.50 2.18 17.06
N GLY A 182 -11.65 3.20 17.29
CA GLY A 182 -11.30 3.67 18.63
C GLY A 182 -12.38 4.55 19.30
N CYS A 183 -13.30 5.13 18.52
CA CYS A 183 -14.31 6.08 19.01
C CYS A 183 -15.69 5.45 19.25
N MET A 184 -15.96 4.23 18.79
CA MET A 184 -17.27 3.60 18.95
C MET A 184 -17.43 2.89 20.31
N ARG A 185 -18.11 3.56 21.25
CA ARG A 185 -18.57 2.96 22.51
C ARG A 185 -19.73 1.96 22.38
N SER A 186 -20.32 1.78 21.19
CA SER A 186 -21.43 0.84 20.96
C SER A 186 -21.55 0.46 19.48
N PRO A 187 -21.76 -0.82 19.12
CA PRO A 187 -21.82 -1.29 17.73
C PRO A 187 -23.21 -1.02 17.14
N ARG A 188 -23.59 0.26 16.99
CA ARG A 188 -24.92 0.60 16.42
C ARG A 188 -25.06 0.24 14.94
N GLN A 189 -23.97 0.13 14.17
CA GLN A 189 -24.00 -0.23 12.74
C GLN A 189 -22.73 -0.99 12.29
N PRO A 190 -22.60 -2.29 12.61
CA PRO A 190 -21.40 -3.08 12.25
C PRO A 190 -21.18 -3.20 10.74
N TRP A 191 -22.24 -3.14 9.94
CA TRP A 191 -22.18 -3.25 8.48
C TRP A 191 -21.45 -2.09 7.80
N LEU A 192 -21.63 -0.86 8.29
CA LEU A 192 -20.98 0.31 7.70
C LEU A 192 -19.46 0.29 7.93
N TYR A 193 -19.05 -0.17 9.12
CA TYR A 193 -17.64 -0.40 9.44
C TYR A 193 -17.04 -1.52 8.57
N LEU A 194 -17.77 -2.63 8.40
CA LEU A 194 -17.33 -3.76 7.60
C LEU A 194 -17.19 -3.39 6.11
N ILE A 195 -18.13 -2.61 5.57
CA ILE A 195 -18.06 -2.08 4.20
C ILE A 195 -16.83 -1.17 4.05
N GLY A 196 -16.63 -0.23 4.98
CA GLY A 196 -15.45 0.61 4.99
C GLY A 196 -14.17 -0.23 4.99
N TYR A 197 -14.09 -1.20 5.90
CA TYR A 197 -12.95 -2.11 6.02
C TYR A 197 -12.64 -2.79 4.67
N PHE A 198 -13.64 -3.36 3.99
CA PHE A 198 -13.45 -3.94 2.67
C PHE A 198 -13.03 -2.93 1.60
N VAL A 199 -13.64 -1.73 1.59
CA VAL A 199 -13.27 -0.64 0.68
C VAL A 199 -11.80 -0.25 0.85
N SER A 200 -11.27 -0.33 2.06
CA SER A 200 -9.87 0.01 2.35
C SER A 200 -8.85 -0.95 1.70
N PHE A 201 -9.26 -2.16 1.29
CA PHE A 201 -8.39 -3.12 0.57
C PHE A 201 -8.53 -3.06 -0.95
N ILE A 202 -9.58 -2.42 -1.47
CA ILE A 202 -9.78 -2.18 -2.90
C ILE A 202 -8.54 -1.57 -3.57
N PRO A 203 -7.81 -0.58 -3.02
CA PRO A 203 -6.64 -0.03 -3.73
C PRO A 203 -5.53 -1.07 -3.92
N SER A 204 -5.31 -1.95 -2.95
CA SER A 204 -4.31 -3.02 -3.04
C SER A 204 -4.70 -4.07 -4.07
N ILE A 205 -5.98 -4.44 -4.14
CA ILE A 205 -6.52 -5.37 -5.14
C ILE A 205 -6.44 -4.75 -6.55
N LEU A 206 -6.81 -3.48 -6.68
CA LEU A 206 -6.82 -2.76 -7.96
C LEU A 206 -5.43 -2.41 -8.48
N THR A 207 -4.38 -2.46 -7.65
CA THR A 207 -3.01 -2.13 -8.09
C THR A 207 -2.59 -2.95 -9.31
N PHE A 208 -2.88 -4.25 -9.34
CA PHE A 208 -2.60 -5.09 -10.51
C PHE A 208 -3.40 -4.63 -11.74
N PHE A 209 -4.70 -4.42 -11.58
CA PHE A 209 -5.59 -4.04 -12.69
C PHE A 209 -5.30 -2.65 -13.25
N VAL A 210 -4.89 -1.69 -12.40
CA VAL A 210 -4.62 -0.31 -12.78
C VAL A 210 -3.23 -0.14 -13.38
N PHE A 211 -2.22 -0.85 -12.89
CA PHE A 211 -0.83 -0.65 -13.32
C PHE A 211 -0.30 -1.72 -14.29
N VAL A 212 -0.75 -2.98 -14.16
CA VAL A 212 -0.24 -4.10 -14.98
C VAL A 212 -1.06 -4.26 -16.23
N LEU A 213 -2.38 -4.38 -16.11
CA LEU A 213 -3.28 -4.69 -17.25
C LEU A 213 -3.21 -3.68 -18.41
N PRO A 214 -3.23 -2.34 -18.19
CA PRO A 214 -3.22 -1.37 -19.28
C PRO A 214 -1.81 -1.06 -19.81
N SER A 215 -0.75 -1.48 -19.11
CA SER A 215 0.63 -1.22 -19.53
C SER A 215 1.12 -2.30 -20.49
N LYS A 216 1.37 -1.95 -21.77
CA LYS A 216 1.93 -2.87 -22.77
C LYS A 216 3.19 -3.57 -22.27
N THR A 217 4.12 -2.81 -21.67
CA THR A 217 5.40 -3.36 -21.19
C THR A 217 5.23 -4.36 -20.05
N TYR A 218 4.36 -4.08 -19.07
CA TYR A 218 4.15 -5.02 -17.96
C TYR A 218 3.32 -6.23 -18.38
N LYS A 219 2.35 -6.04 -19.26
CA LYS A 219 1.51 -7.11 -19.80
C LYS A 219 2.33 -8.09 -20.65
N ASP A 220 3.19 -7.60 -21.55
CA ASP A 220 4.04 -8.44 -22.39
C ASP A 220 4.99 -9.32 -21.55
N GLU A 221 5.58 -8.76 -20.49
CA GLU A 221 6.45 -9.53 -19.58
C GLU A 221 5.67 -10.55 -18.73
N PHE A 222 4.45 -10.21 -18.32
CA PHE A 222 3.56 -11.13 -17.62
C PHE A 222 3.15 -12.31 -18.51
N ASP A 223 2.72 -12.04 -19.73
CA ASP A 223 2.31 -13.07 -20.71
C ASP A 223 3.47 -14.01 -21.05
N LYS A 224 4.69 -13.46 -21.26
CA LYS A 224 5.90 -14.28 -21.47
C LYS A 224 6.22 -15.20 -20.31
N LYS A 225 5.97 -14.78 -19.07
CA LYS A 225 6.20 -15.61 -17.88
C LYS A 225 5.13 -16.69 -17.74
N ILE A 226 3.86 -16.36 -17.94
CA ILE A 226 2.76 -17.34 -17.93
C ILE A 226 2.98 -18.39 -19.01
N GLN A 227 3.26 -17.98 -20.25
CA GLN A 227 3.47 -18.94 -21.33
C GLN A 227 4.65 -19.87 -21.08
N ARG A 228 5.73 -19.38 -20.44
CA ARG A 228 6.85 -20.23 -20.02
C ARG A 228 6.44 -21.20 -18.93
N TRP A 229 5.68 -20.74 -17.94
CA TRP A 229 5.18 -21.58 -16.86
C TRP A 229 4.25 -22.68 -17.37
N VAL A 230 3.26 -22.33 -18.19
CA VAL A 230 2.33 -23.28 -18.85
C VAL A 230 3.10 -24.30 -19.68
N ARG A 231 4.07 -23.86 -20.50
CA ARG A 231 4.92 -24.77 -21.29
C ARG A 231 5.76 -25.70 -20.41
N SER A 232 6.23 -25.24 -19.26
CA SER A 232 6.98 -26.08 -18.31
C SER A 232 6.10 -27.09 -17.58
N PHE A 233 4.84 -26.73 -17.32
CA PHE A 233 3.86 -27.60 -16.67
C PHE A 233 3.38 -28.70 -17.63
N LEU A 234 3.06 -28.33 -18.88
CA LEU A 234 2.68 -29.27 -19.94
C LEU A 234 3.82 -30.21 -20.39
N ARG A 235 5.09 -29.87 -20.11
CA ARG A 235 6.23 -30.76 -20.35
C ARG A 235 6.53 -31.72 -19.19
N ARG A 236 5.87 -31.53 -18.04
CA ARG A 236 6.03 -32.36 -16.83
C ARG A 236 4.82 -33.27 -16.58
N SER A 237 3.72 -33.06 -17.29
CA SER A 237 2.56 -33.95 -17.35
C SER A 237 2.65 -34.85 -18.57
#